data_AF-A0A653QP22-F1
#
_entry.id   AF-A0A653QP22-F1
#
_cell.length_a   1.000
_cell.length_b   1.000
_cell.length_c   1.000
_cell.angle_alpha   90.00
_cell.angle_beta   90.00
_cell.angle_gamma   90.00
#
_symmetry.space_group_name_H-M   'P 1'
#
loop_
_entity.id
_entity.type
_entity.pdbx_description
1 polymer ?
#
loop_
_entity_poly.entity_id
_entity_poly.type
_entity_poly.pdbx_seq_one_letter_code
_entity_poly.pdbx_strand_id
1 'polypeptide(L)'
;MGADPTWCATCRYNIELNEFTISDQLKRDFYEWVSRFGEWIDWDTDALAKGWEIKVEQHNREGDLLSKRLQGELGEAYEIEFTPANTIEEGHF
;
A
#
# COMPACT_ATOMS: atom_id res chain seq x y z
N MET A 1 7.18 -5.56 13.06
CA MET A 1 6.01 -6.37 12.64
C MET A 1 4.99 -5.38 12.12
N GLY A 2 4.77 -5.36 10.81
CA GLY A 2 3.82 -4.47 10.14
C GLY A 2 2.59 -5.26 9.72
N ALA A 3 1.48 -4.55 9.53
CA ALA A 3 0.28 -5.10 8.92
C ALA A 3 0.45 -5.17 7.39
N ASP A 4 -0.26 -6.09 6.74
CA ASP A 4 -0.31 -6.13 5.27
C ASP A 4 -1.02 -4.88 4.72
N PRO A 5 -0.78 -4.51 3.45
CA PRO A 5 -1.35 -3.29 2.88
C PRO A 5 -2.86 -3.36 2.62
N THR A 6 -3.48 -4.52 2.79
CA THR A 6 -4.89 -4.77 2.46
C THR A 6 -5.77 -4.70 3.70
N TRP A 7 -6.85 -3.93 3.62
CA TRP A 7 -7.79 -3.71 4.71
C TRP A 7 -9.22 -3.80 4.18
N CYS A 8 -10.14 -4.34 4.99
CA CYS A 8 -11.55 -4.32 4.63
C CYS A 8 -12.13 -2.92 4.82
N ALA A 9 -12.65 -2.33 3.74
CA ALA A 9 -13.29 -1.01 3.80
C ALA A 9 -14.49 -0.95 4.78
N THR A 10 -15.20 -2.06 4.97
CA THR A 10 -16.39 -2.14 5.82
C THR A 10 -16.06 -2.36 7.30
N CYS A 11 -15.27 -3.39 7.63
CA CYS A 11 -15.02 -3.79 9.02
C CYS A 11 -13.68 -3.30 9.58
N ARG A 12 -12.85 -2.65 8.76
CA ARG A 12 -11.53 -2.12 9.13
C ARG A 12 -10.56 -3.17 9.68
N TYR A 13 -10.76 -4.45 9.38
CA TYR A 13 -9.78 -5.49 9.70
C TYR A 13 -8.70 -5.54 8.62
N ASN A 14 -7.45 -5.70 9.06
CA ASN A 14 -6.35 -6.05 8.18
C ASN A 14 -6.62 -7.45 7.59
N ILE A 15 -6.38 -7.59 6.29
CA ILE A 15 -6.51 -8.84 5.57
C ILE A 15 -5.11 -9.19 5.08
N GLU A 16 -4.61 -10.38 5.41
CA GLU A 16 -3.30 -10.81 4.91
C GLU A 16 -3.39 -11.14 3.42
N LEU A 17 -2.37 -10.77 2.64
CA LEU A 17 -2.28 -11.10 1.21
C LEU A 17 -2.29 -12.60 0.95
N ASN A 18 -1.91 -13.40 1.95
CA ASN A 18 -1.95 -14.86 1.89
C ASN A 18 -3.36 -15.45 1.97
N GLU A 19 -4.36 -14.69 2.43
CA GLU A 19 -5.76 -15.11 2.40
C GLU A 19 -6.36 -15.05 0.99
N PHE A 20 -5.75 -14.28 0.09
CA PHE A 20 -6.16 -14.19 -1.31
C PHE A 20 -5.53 -15.28 -2.19
N THR A 21 -6.32 -15.81 -3.11
CA THR A 21 -5.88 -16.70 -4.19
C THR A 21 -5.28 -15.87 -5.34
N ILE A 22 -4.18 -15.17 -5.07
CA ILE A 22 -3.42 -14.36 -6.02
C ILE A 22 -2.03 -14.94 -6.27
N SER A 23 -1.39 -14.50 -7.34
CA SER A 23 -0.08 -14.96 -7.77
C SER A 23 1.01 -14.59 -6.77
N ASP A 24 1.98 -15.50 -6.57
CA ASP A 24 3.13 -15.23 -5.69
C ASP A 24 3.96 -14.03 -6.15
N GLN A 25 3.94 -13.72 -7.45
CA GLN A 25 4.60 -12.54 -7.99
C GLN A 25 3.89 -11.27 -7.50
N LEU A 26 2.56 -11.21 -7.57
CA LEU A 26 1.81 -10.05 -7.07
C LEU A 26 2.03 -9.85 -5.57
N LYS A 27 2.07 -10.92 -4.78
CA LYS A 27 2.40 -10.86 -3.35
C LYS A 27 3.78 -10.23 -3.10
N ARG A 28 4.81 -10.69 -3.82
CA ARG A 28 6.17 -10.12 -3.75
C ARG A 28 6.19 -8.65 -4.10
N ASP A 29 5.51 -8.26 -5.19
CA ASP A 29 5.47 -6.87 -5.62
C ASP A 29 4.83 -5.96 -4.55
N PHE A 30 3.77 -6.42 -3.88
CA PHE A 30 3.19 -5.71 -2.74
C PHE A 30 4.16 -5.59 -1.57
N TYR A 31 4.84 -6.68 -1.19
CA TYR A 31 5.81 -6.62 -0.08
C TYR A 31 6.97 -5.67 -0.37
N GLU A 32 7.49 -5.68 -1.60
CA GLU A 32 8.51 -4.72 -2.03
C GLU A 32 7.98 -3.29 -1.99
N TRP A 33 6.76 -3.04 -2.47
CA TRP A 33 6.15 -1.72 -2.41
C TRP A 33 5.95 -1.21 -0.98
N VAL A 34 5.38 -2.03 -0.08
CA VAL A 34 5.16 -1.67 1.33
C VAL A 34 6.47 -1.42 2.06
N SER A 35 7.53 -2.16 1.74
CA SER A 35 8.84 -1.94 2.38
C SER A 35 9.43 -0.54 2.12
N ARG A 36 8.95 0.15 1.09
CA ARG A 36 9.34 1.53 0.73
C ARG A 36 8.43 2.59 1.33
N PHE A 37 7.38 2.21 2.07
CA PHE A 37 6.50 3.17 2.73
C PHE A 37 7.29 3.98 3.76
N GLY A 38 7.14 5.30 3.73
CA GLY A 38 7.85 6.20 4.65
C GLY A 38 9.30 6.51 4.26
N GLU A 39 9.79 6.10 3.08
CA GLU A 39 11.11 6.52 2.56
C GLU A 39 11.24 8.05 2.34
N TRP A 40 10.12 8.76 2.41
CA TRP A 40 10.03 10.21 2.36
C TRP A 40 10.08 10.87 3.75
N ILE A 41 10.23 10.09 4.82
CA ILE A 41 10.39 10.55 6.20
C ILE A 41 11.84 10.34 6.61
N ASP A 42 12.47 11.40 7.11
CA ASP A 42 13.73 11.32 7.84
C ASP A 42 13.42 10.99 9.30
N TRP A 43 13.56 9.71 9.65
CA TRP A 43 13.23 9.17 10.97
C TRP A 43 14.15 9.67 12.09
N ASP A 44 15.33 10.21 11.76
CA ASP A 44 16.24 10.80 12.77
C ASP A 44 15.78 12.19 13.20
N THR A 45 15.12 12.92 12.30
CA THR A 45 14.71 14.31 12.51
C THR A 45 13.20 14.53 12.58
N ASP A 46 12.41 13.47 12.39
CA ASP A 46 10.94 13.51 12.31
C ASP A 46 10.44 14.55 11.29
N ALA A 47 11.16 14.65 10.16
CA ALA A 47 10.91 15.63 9.12
C ALA A 47 10.75 14.95 7.75
N LEU A 48 10.15 15.66 6.80
CA LEU A 48 10.09 15.19 5.42
C LEU A 48 11.48 15.28 4.78
N ALA A 49 11.91 14.17 4.17
CA ALA A 49 13.17 14.08 3.45
C ALA A 49 13.17 15.02 2.23
N LYS A 50 14.36 15.42 1.78
CA LYS A 50 14.48 16.23 0.56
C LYS A 50 13.91 15.48 -0.65
N GLY A 51 12.99 16.13 -1.38
CA GLY A 51 12.32 15.53 -2.53
C GLY A 51 11.26 14.49 -2.15
N TRP A 52 10.71 14.59 -0.94
CA TRP A 52 9.63 13.73 -0.46
C TRP A 52 8.45 13.68 -1.42
N GLU A 53 8.13 14.79 -2.10
CA GLU A 53 6.98 14.91 -3.01
C GLU A 53 7.04 13.87 -4.12
N ILE A 54 8.22 13.73 -4.73
CA ILE A 54 8.48 12.80 -5.83
C ILE A 54 8.37 11.35 -5.33
N LYS A 55 8.89 11.08 -4.12
CA LYS A 55 8.83 9.75 -3.51
C LYS A 55 7.39 9.33 -3.20
N VAL A 56 6.59 10.23 -2.63
CA VAL A 56 5.17 9.99 -2.34
C VAL A 56 4.39 9.80 -3.64
N GLU A 57 4.61 10.64 -4.65
CA GLU A 57 3.95 10.51 -5.96
C GLU A 57 4.27 9.17 -6.62
N GLN A 58 5.55 8.78 -6.62
CA GLN A 58 5.98 7.50 -7.18
C GLN A 58 5.36 6.31 -6.43
N HIS A 59 5.40 6.34 -5.10
CA HIS A 59 4.82 5.29 -4.27
C HIS A 59 3.31 5.15 -4.52
N ASN A 60 2.57 6.26 -4.61
CA ASN A 60 1.14 6.25 -4.88
C ASN A 60 0.81 5.74 -6.29
N ARG A 61 1.61 6.11 -7.29
CA ARG A 61 1.44 5.62 -8.66
C ARG A 61 1.66 4.11 -8.74
N GLU A 62 2.66 3.60 -8.04
CA GLU A 62 2.93 2.15 -7.96
C GLU A 62 1.80 1.41 -7.25
N GLY A 63 1.29 1.95 -6.13
CA GLY A 63 0.17 1.39 -5.39
C GLY A 63 -1.12 1.31 -6.21
N ASP A 64 -1.46 2.35 -6.98
CA ASP A 64 -2.61 2.37 -7.90
C ASP A 64 -2.48 1.32 -9.03
N LEU A 65 -1.26 1.07 -9.51
CA LEU A 65 -1.02 0.00 -10.50
C LEU A 65 -1.17 -1.39 -9.89
N LEU A 66 -0.69 -1.58 -8.65
CA LEU A 66 -0.83 -2.83 -7.92
C LEU A 66 -2.28 -3.14 -7.55
N SER A 67 -3.07 -2.14 -7.15
CA SER A 67 -4.49 -2.31 -6.83
C SER A 67 -5.30 -2.76 -8.05
N LYS A 68 -5.02 -2.22 -9.24
CA LYS A 68 -5.63 -2.64 -10.51
C LYS A 68 -5.27 -4.07 -10.88
N ARG A 69 -4.02 -4.48 -10.63
CA ARG A 69 -3.60 -5.88 -10.81
C ARG A 69 -4.30 -6.82 -9.84
N LEU A 70 -4.41 -6.41 -8.58
CA LEU A 70 -5.13 -7.15 -7.54
C LEU A 70 -6.61 -7.34 -7.92
N GLN A 71 -7.29 -6.27 -8.38
CA GLN A 71 -8.65 -6.34 -8.90
C GLN A 71 -8.76 -7.34 -10.06
N GLY A 72 -7.79 -7.34 -10.98
CA GLY A 72 -7.78 -8.27 -12.12
C GLY A 72 -7.64 -9.74 -11.70
N GLU A 73 -6.80 -10.04 -10.70
CA GLU A 73 -6.63 -11.42 -10.21
C GLU A 73 -7.80 -11.89 -9.33
N LEU A 74 -8.44 -11.00 -8.58
CA LEU A 74 -9.60 -11.31 -7.74
C LEU A 74 -10.94 -11.32 -8.49
N GLY A 75 -10.98 -10.79 -9.71
CA GLY A 75 -12.19 -10.72 -10.53
C GLY A 75 -13.29 -9.89 -9.86
N GLU A 76 -14.54 -10.34 -9.91
CA GLU A 76 -15.70 -9.63 -9.36
C GLU A 76 -16.02 -10.00 -7.90
N ALA A 77 -15.22 -10.88 -7.27
CA ALA A 77 -15.47 -11.32 -5.90
C ALA A 77 -15.25 -10.20 -4.87
N TYR A 78 -14.40 -9.24 -5.20
CA TYR A 78 -14.06 -8.09 -4.37
C TYR A 78 -14.06 -6.82 -5.20
N GLU A 79 -14.43 -5.70 -4.58
CA GLU A 79 -14.18 -4.36 -5.09
C GLU A 79 -12.94 -3.81 -4.40
N ILE A 80 -11.95 -3.42 -5.19
CA ILE A 80 -10.66 -2.93 -4.71
C ILE A 80 -10.59 -1.41 -4.89
N GLU A 81 -10.39 -0.70 -3.80
CA GLU A 81 -10.10 0.74 -3.78
C GLU A 81 -8.65 0.97 -3.36
N PHE A 82 -7.97 1.91 -4.02
CA PHE A 82 -6.64 2.34 -3.61
C PHE A 82 -6.71 3.63 -2.80
N THR A 83 -6.13 3.61 -1.60
CA THR A 83 -5.96 4.80 -0.77
C THR A 83 -4.52 5.30 -0.89
N PRO A 84 -4.28 6.51 -1.43
CA PRO A 84 -2.94 7.05 -1.56
C PRO A 84 -2.36 7.44 -0.21
N ALA A 85 -1.05 7.25 -0.06
CA ALA A 85 -0.28 7.76 1.06
C ALA A 85 -0.24 9.31 1.03
N ASN A 86 -0.32 9.92 2.19
CA ASN A 86 -0.13 11.34 2.45
C ASN A 86 1.18 11.59 3.23
N THR A 87 1.51 12.86 3.42
CA THR A 87 2.78 13.30 4.05
C THR A 87 2.87 13.09 5.54
N ILE A 88 1.74 12.80 6.19
CA ILE A 88 1.60 12.66 7.63
C ILE A 88 0.67 11.47 7.80
N GLU A 89 0.98 10.52 8.70
CA GLU A 89 -0.01 9.54 9.16
C GLU A 89 -1.21 10.29 9.77
N GLU A 90 -2.17 10.69 8.95
CA GLU A 90 -3.53 10.84 9.43
C GLU A 90 -4.11 9.43 9.40
N GLY A 91 -4.14 8.82 10.59
CA GLY A 91 -4.58 7.47 10.88
C GLY A 91 -5.95 7.13 10.34
N HIS A 92 -6.02 6.88 9.05
CA HIS A 92 -7.12 6.23 8.38
C HIS A 92 -6.58 4.92 7.84
N PHE A 93 -6.53 3.94 8.75
CA PHE A 93 -7.13 2.66 8.45
C PHE A 93 -8.61 2.93 8.28
#